data_AF-A0AB73GWT3-F1
#
_entry.id   AF-A0AB73GWT3-F1
#
_cell.length_a   1.000
_cell.length_b   1.000
_cell.length_c   1.000
_cell.angle_alpha   90.00
_cell.angle_beta   90.00
_cell.angle_gamma   90.00
#
_symmetry.space_group_name_H-M   'P 1'
#
loop_
_entity.id
_entity.type
_entity.pdbx_description
1 polymer ?
#
loop_
_entity_poly.entity_id
_entity_poly.type
_entity_poly.pdbx_seq_one_letter_code
_entity_poly.pdbx_strand_id
1 'polypeptide(L)'
;MKHLVTAAIAMAALSGCATVMNDATQPIRVDTKTADGHVIAGADCALSNDKGRFTLKSGQTVQVHRSSRDLEVSCVLPGQRDAAGRSISRANIGIWGNILIGGAIGAIVDHSKGTGYTYPSWIQLVFGQTLSFDRHREDRGQPLQGDNAQGRAVAATDSSGGNSPGGAVTLPLAGDVAPPAPASAAAPAGNAAATVAPAGPAMSTESAMTRAQGISTGLSCGAVQARSATRFTASCTGGSTVQIDCAGFRCSASFP
;
A
#
# COMPACT_ATOMS: atom_id res chain seq x y z
N MET A 1 41.13 21.79 -44.28
CA MET A 1 40.99 22.70 -43.12
C MET A 1 39.55 23.19 -42.90
N LYS A 2 38.77 23.56 -43.94
CA LYS A 2 37.36 23.97 -43.80
C LYS A 2 36.44 22.90 -43.18
N HIS A 3 36.64 21.62 -43.51
CA HIS A 3 35.85 20.51 -42.97
C HIS A 3 36.14 20.16 -41.49
N LEU A 4 37.31 20.55 -40.96
CA LEU A 4 37.66 20.33 -39.55
C LEU A 4 36.99 21.35 -38.63
N VAL A 5 36.74 22.56 -39.13
CA VAL A 5 36.05 23.62 -38.37
C VAL A 5 34.55 23.33 -38.25
N THR A 6 33.93 22.75 -39.28
CA THR A 6 32.50 22.40 -39.25
C THR A 6 32.20 21.26 -38.27
N ALA A 7 33.11 20.29 -38.12
CA ALA A 7 32.96 19.18 -37.17
C ALA A 7 33.10 19.63 -35.70
N ALA A 8 33.97 20.61 -35.42
CA ALA A 8 34.17 21.13 -34.07
C ALA A 8 32.97 21.93 -33.55
N ILE A 9 32.25 22.64 -34.42
CA ILE A 9 31.05 23.42 -34.06
C ILE A 9 29.86 22.49 -33.76
N ALA A 10 29.76 21.34 -34.42
CA ALA A 10 28.69 20.36 -34.17
C ALA A 10 28.81 19.66 -32.80
N MET A 11 30.03 19.46 -32.29
CA MET A 11 30.24 18.84 -30.97
C MET A 11 29.97 19.78 -29.79
N ALA A 12 30.06 21.10 -29.99
CA ALA A 12 29.78 22.09 -28.94
C ALA A 12 28.28 22.29 -28.67
N ALA A 13 27.40 21.81 -29.55
CA ALA A 13 25.94 21.96 -29.41
C ALA A 13 25.26 20.86 -28.57
N LEU A 14 26.01 19.84 -28.11
CA LEU A 14 25.47 18.72 -27.32
C LEU A 14 25.70 18.84 -25.80
N SER A 15 26.18 19.97 -25.28
CA SER A 15 26.16 20.24 -23.84
C SER A 15 24.73 20.61 -23.39
N GLY A 16 23.77 19.74 -23.65
CA GLY A 16 22.49 19.78 -22.98
C GLY A 16 22.71 19.34 -21.54
N CYS A 17 22.36 20.19 -20.58
CA CYS A 17 22.23 19.79 -19.19
C CYS A 17 21.13 18.73 -19.12
N ALA A 18 21.49 17.46 -19.32
CA ALA A 18 20.60 16.33 -19.09
C ALA A 18 20.35 16.29 -17.58
N THR A 19 19.30 16.99 -17.14
CA THR A 19 18.75 16.77 -15.81
C THR A 19 18.28 15.33 -15.86
N VAL A 20 19.02 14.42 -15.21
CA VAL A 20 18.53 13.09 -14.92
C VAL A 20 17.31 13.29 -14.04
N MET A 21 16.15 13.42 -14.69
CA MET A 21 14.87 13.33 -14.04
C MET A 21 14.82 11.91 -13.52
N ASN A 22 15.01 11.76 -12.21
CA ASN A 22 14.93 10.46 -11.59
C ASN A 22 13.47 10.03 -11.63
N ASP A 23 13.09 9.25 -12.65
CA ASP A 23 11.74 8.73 -12.89
C ASP A 23 11.16 7.98 -11.67
N ALA A 24 12.04 7.55 -10.77
CA ALA A 24 11.70 6.85 -9.55
C ALA A 24 11.28 7.77 -8.39
N THR A 25 11.39 9.09 -8.52
CA THR A 25 10.93 10.06 -7.51
C THR A 25 9.68 10.81 -7.96
N GLN A 26 8.84 11.17 -7.00
CA GLN A 26 7.60 11.89 -7.24
C GLN A 26 7.49 13.08 -6.28
N PRO A 27 7.07 14.28 -6.75
CA PRO A 27 6.69 15.37 -5.87
C PRO A 27 5.40 15.03 -5.11
N ILE A 28 5.42 15.17 -3.79
CA ILE A 28 4.25 15.05 -2.92
C ILE A 28 4.14 16.30 -2.06
N ARG A 29 2.99 16.97 -2.13
CA ARG A 29 2.62 18.09 -1.26
C ARG A 29 1.87 17.58 -0.04
N VAL A 30 2.24 18.07 1.14
CA VAL A 30 1.60 17.71 2.41
C VAL A 30 1.07 18.96 3.09
N ASP A 31 -0.25 19.03 3.28
CA ASP A 31 -0.90 20.04 4.10
C ASP A 31 -1.48 19.42 5.36
N THR A 32 -1.68 20.24 6.40
CA THR A 32 -2.28 19.82 7.67
C THR A 32 -3.45 20.73 8.02
N LYS A 33 -4.48 20.19 8.66
CA LYS A 33 -5.59 20.97 9.24
C LYS A 33 -5.87 20.56 10.68
N THR A 34 -6.43 21.47 11.48
CA THR A 34 -6.98 21.13 12.80
C THR A 34 -8.24 20.29 12.68
N ALA A 35 -8.67 19.68 13.79
CA ALA A 35 -9.97 19.01 13.87
C ALA A 35 -11.13 19.96 13.52
N ASP A 36 -10.98 21.26 13.80
CA ASP A 36 -11.96 22.31 13.49
C ASP A 36 -11.89 22.78 12.02
N GLY A 37 -10.98 22.23 11.22
CA GLY A 37 -10.87 22.51 9.77
C GLY A 37 -9.93 23.65 9.39
N HIS A 38 -9.22 24.27 10.36
CA HIS A 38 -8.27 25.34 10.06
C HIS A 38 -6.98 24.77 9.48
N VAL A 39 -6.59 25.21 8.28
CA VAL A 39 -5.33 24.80 7.65
C VAL A 39 -4.15 25.39 8.43
N ILE A 40 -3.19 24.54 8.78
CA ILE A 40 -1.95 24.92 9.46
C ILE A 40 -0.77 24.50 8.58
N ALA A 41 0.21 25.38 8.46
CA ALA A 41 1.51 25.11 7.85
C ALA A 41 2.62 25.06 8.93
N GLY A 42 3.79 24.51 8.59
CA GLY A 42 4.96 24.52 9.48
C GLY A 42 5.04 23.37 10.49
N ALA A 43 4.12 22.40 10.43
CA ALA A 43 4.21 21.17 11.21
C ALA A 43 5.38 20.31 10.70
N ASP A 44 6.08 19.63 11.60
CA ASP A 44 7.18 18.72 11.24
C ASP A 44 6.59 17.40 10.72
N CYS A 45 6.72 17.17 9.41
CA CYS A 45 6.21 15.99 8.75
C CYS A 45 7.34 15.03 8.36
N ALA A 46 7.13 13.75 8.61
CA ALA A 46 7.98 12.65 8.19
C ALA A 46 7.19 11.67 7.32
N LEU A 47 7.73 11.38 6.14
CA LEU A 47 7.20 10.41 5.19
C LEU A 47 8.17 9.25 5.10
N SER A 48 7.69 8.02 5.11
CA SER A 48 8.55 6.84 5.05
C SER A 48 7.94 5.69 4.29
N ASN A 49 8.78 5.03 3.50
CA ASN A 49 8.51 3.74 2.86
C ASN A 49 9.80 2.89 2.90
N ASP A 50 9.81 1.76 2.20
CA ASP A 50 10.98 0.87 2.10
C ASP A 50 12.18 1.48 1.34
N LYS A 51 12.01 2.64 0.69
CA LYS A 51 13.08 3.33 -0.06
C LYS A 51 13.76 4.42 0.76
N GLY A 52 13.18 4.84 1.88
CA GLY A 52 13.79 5.80 2.77
C GLY A 52 12.78 6.60 3.57
N ARG A 53 13.33 7.59 4.29
CA ARG A 53 12.58 8.57 5.06
C ARG A 53 12.84 9.96 4.52
N PHE A 54 11.77 10.73 4.38
CA PHE A 54 11.76 12.07 3.82
C PHE A 54 11.11 12.99 4.85
N THR A 55 11.68 14.17 5.07
CA THR A 55 11.13 15.15 6.02
C THR A 55 10.81 16.44 5.30
N LEU A 56 9.72 17.08 5.72
CA LEU A 56 9.35 18.42 5.27
C LEU A 56 8.53 19.14 6.34
N LYS A 57 8.31 20.43 6.12
CA LYS A 57 7.30 21.19 6.84
C LYS A 57 5.96 21.11 6.11
N SER A 58 4.85 20.98 6.82
CA SER A 58 3.52 21.06 6.20
C SER A 58 3.35 22.39 5.45
N GLY A 59 2.69 22.37 4.29
CA GLY A 59 2.65 23.48 3.34
C GLY A 59 3.69 23.39 2.23
N GLN A 60 4.62 22.43 2.28
CA GLN A 60 5.70 22.25 1.31
C GLN A 60 5.51 20.99 0.45
N THR A 61 6.37 20.86 -0.57
CA THR A 61 6.44 19.70 -1.45
C THR A 61 7.79 19.01 -1.28
N VAL A 62 7.81 17.69 -1.22
CA VAL A 62 9.03 16.87 -1.11
C VAL A 62 9.11 15.84 -2.24
N GLN A 63 10.33 15.57 -2.71
CA GLN A 63 10.58 14.48 -3.66
C GLN A 63 10.66 13.15 -2.90
N VAL A 64 9.65 12.31 -3.07
CA VAL A 64 9.57 10.98 -2.44
C VAL A 64 9.90 9.90 -3.45
N HIS A 65 10.74 8.95 -3.07
CA HIS A 65 11.00 7.79 -3.92
C HIS A 65 9.77 6.89 -3.96
N ARG A 66 9.29 6.59 -5.17
CA ARG A 66 8.13 5.74 -5.44
C ARG A 66 8.44 4.31 -5.02
N SER A 67 7.44 3.62 -4.47
CA SER A 67 7.56 2.22 -4.09
C SER A 67 6.23 1.49 -4.22
N SER A 68 6.27 0.16 -4.28
CA SER A 68 5.10 -0.71 -4.21
C SER A 68 4.49 -0.79 -2.81
N ARG A 69 5.20 -0.33 -1.78
CA ARG A 69 4.68 -0.24 -0.40
C ARG A 69 3.96 1.08 -0.17
N ASP A 70 3.00 1.07 0.75
CA ASP A 70 2.33 2.29 1.21
C ASP A 70 3.35 3.26 1.82
N LEU A 71 3.09 4.55 1.66
CA LEU A 71 3.88 5.63 2.23
C LEU A 71 3.20 6.05 3.54
N GLU A 72 3.90 5.84 4.65
CA GLU A 72 3.46 6.32 5.95
C GLU A 72 3.83 7.79 6.10
N VAL A 73 2.92 8.60 6.65
CA VAL A 73 3.04 10.04 6.82
C VAL A 73 2.65 10.39 8.25
N SER A 74 3.54 11.02 9.00
CA SER A 74 3.24 11.56 10.31
C SER A 74 3.63 13.03 10.38
N CYS A 75 2.75 13.88 10.92
CA CYS A 75 3.00 15.29 11.13
C CYS A 75 2.76 15.65 12.60
N VAL A 76 3.75 16.32 13.18
CA VAL A 76 3.75 16.73 14.59
C VAL A 76 3.81 18.25 14.66
N LEU A 77 2.98 18.84 15.53
CA LEU A 77 3.03 20.25 15.86
C LEU A 77 2.85 20.41 17.38
N PRO A 78 3.71 21.15 18.07
CA PRO A 78 3.58 21.37 19.51
C PRO A 78 2.18 21.88 19.88
N GLY A 79 1.55 21.24 20.86
CA GLY A 79 0.20 21.59 21.31
C GLY A 79 -0.95 20.98 20.49
N GLN A 80 -0.66 20.25 19.41
CA GLN A 80 -1.63 19.43 18.69
C GLN A 80 -1.36 17.94 18.89
N ARG A 81 -2.40 17.10 18.78
CA ARG A 81 -2.21 15.64 18.68
C ARG A 81 -1.68 15.31 17.29
N ASP A 82 -0.77 14.36 17.19
CA ASP A 82 -0.15 13.94 15.93
C ASP A 82 -1.20 13.64 14.85
N ALA A 83 -0.89 14.08 13.63
CA ALA A 83 -1.64 13.71 12.44
C ALA A 83 -0.92 12.55 11.76
N ALA A 84 -1.61 11.44 11.53
CA ALA A 84 -1.03 10.26 10.87
C ALA A 84 -1.81 9.92 9.60
N GLY A 85 -1.13 9.32 8.63
CA GLY A 85 -1.65 9.14 7.30
C GLY A 85 -0.95 8.00 6.56
N ARG A 86 -1.72 7.11 5.95
CA ARG A 86 -1.20 6.09 5.05
C ARG A 86 -1.59 6.40 3.62
N SER A 87 -0.61 6.73 2.81
CA SER A 87 -0.77 7.04 1.39
C SER A 87 -0.57 5.75 0.59
N ILE A 88 -1.66 5.28 -0.02
CA ILE A 88 -1.73 3.96 -0.67
C ILE A 88 -0.96 4.01 -1.99
N SER A 89 -0.03 3.07 -2.15
CA SER A 89 0.69 2.94 -3.42
C SER A 89 -0.18 2.25 -4.47
N ARG A 90 -0.30 2.85 -5.66
CA ARG A 90 -1.06 2.27 -6.78
C ARG A 90 -0.21 2.17 -8.03
N ALA A 91 -0.36 1.06 -8.74
CA ALA A 91 0.22 0.89 -10.06
C ALA A 91 -0.38 1.93 -11.02
N ASN A 92 0.46 2.69 -11.71
CA ASN A 92 0.05 3.70 -12.67
C ASN A 92 -0.03 3.09 -14.07
N ILE A 93 -1.24 2.67 -14.44
CA ILE A 93 -1.54 2.07 -15.74
C ILE A 93 -1.32 3.07 -16.89
N GLY A 94 -1.32 4.38 -16.64
CA GLY A 94 -1.09 5.41 -17.67
C GLY A 94 0.34 5.43 -18.24
N ILE A 95 1.35 4.97 -17.48
CA ILE A 95 2.73 4.85 -17.96
C ILE A 95 2.90 3.64 -18.90
N TRP A 96 2.03 2.65 -18.80
CA TRP A 96 1.99 1.49 -19.70
C TRP A 96 1.42 1.82 -21.09
N GLY A 97 0.77 2.98 -21.27
CA GLY A 97 0.23 3.41 -22.57
C GLY A 97 1.31 3.69 -23.61
N ASN A 98 2.52 4.08 -23.20
CA ASN A 98 3.65 4.33 -24.10
C ASN A 98 4.48 3.07 -24.41
N ILE A 99 4.15 1.92 -23.80
CA ILE A 99 4.83 0.63 -24.03
C ILE A 99 4.35 -0.04 -25.33
N LEU A 100 3.41 0.57 -26.07
CA LEU A 100 3.06 0.12 -27.42
C LEU A 100 4.14 0.44 -28.48
N ILE A 101 5.10 1.33 -28.20
CA ILE A 101 6.18 1.68 -29.16
C ILE A 101 7.48 0.91 -28.86
N GLY A 102 7.64 0.33 -27.66
CA GLY A 102 8.93 -0.20 -27.17
C GLY A 102 9.05 -1.71 -26.93
N GLY A 103 8.01 -2.52 -27.21
CA GLY A 103 8.06 -3.98 -27.08
C GLY A 103 8.31 -4.50 -25.66
N ALA A 104 8.19 -5.82 -25.48
CA ALA A 104 8.20 -6.53 -24.19
C ALA A 104 9.45 -6.32 -23.30
N ILE A 105 10.48 -5.62 -23.77
CA ILE A 105 11.72 -5.32 -23.03
C ILE A 105 11.51 -4.15 -22.04
N GLY A 106 10.61 -3.22 -22.33
CA GLY A 106 10.32 -2.08 -21.45
C GLY A 106 9.49 -2.44 -20.20
N ALA A 107 8.69 -3.51 -20.28
CA ALA A 107 7.77 -3.94 -19.23
C ALA A 107 8.46 -4.58 -18.02
N ILE A 108 9.61 -5.23 -18.23
CA ILE A 108 10.26 -6.07 -17.20
C ILE A 108 11.20 -5.25 -16.31
N VAL A 109 11.77 -4.17 -16.85
CA VAL A 109 12.71 -3.29 -16.10
C VAL A 109 11.96 -2.32 -15.18
N ASP A 110 10.73 -1.93 -15.53
CA ASP A 110 9.97 -0.88 -14.85
C ASP A 110 9.41 -1.28 -13.46
N HIS A 111 9.11 -2.56 -13.24
CA HIS A 111 8.65 -3.06 -11.93
C HIS A 111 9.74 -3.00 -10.84
N SER A 112 11.01 -3.07 -11.25
CA SER A 112 12.15 -3.16 -10.32
C SER A 112 12.53 -1.81 -9.69
N LYS A 113 12.21 -0.69 -10.36
CA LYS A 113 12.61 0.66 -9.94
C LYS A 113 11.52 1.43 -9.18
N GLY A 114 10.32 0.86 -9.07
CA GLY A 114 9.16 1.54 -8.44
C GLY A 114 8.50 2.60 -9.32
N THR A 115 8.97 2.78 -10.56
CA THR A 115 8.48 3.74 -11.57
C THR A 115 7.05 3.45 -12.02
N GLY A 116 6.62 2.19 -11.95
CA GLY A 116 5.25 1.76 -12.18
C GLY A 116 4.27 2.08 -11.03
N TYR A 117 4.71 2.56 -9.88
CA TYR A 117 3.87 2.87 -8.71
C TYR A 117 3.86 4.35 -8.41
N THR A 118 2.79 4.89 -7.84
CA THR A 118 2.69 6.34 -7.60
C THR A 118 1.85 6.58 -6.34
N TYR A 119 2.13 7.64 -5.58
CA TYR A 119 1.36 8.11 -4.40
C TYR A 119 0.56 9.38 -4.68
N PRO A 120 -0.63 9.61 -4.08
CA PRO A 120 -1.35 10.87 -4.21
C PRO A 120 -0.43 12.10 -4.19
N SER A 121 -0.59 13.01 -5.16
CA SER A 121 0.36 14.12 -5.32
C SER A 121 0.17 15.23 -4.29
N TRP A 122 -1.03 15.31 -3.70
CA TRP A 122 -1.38 16.27 -2.67
C TRP A 122 -2.29 15.63 -1.62
N ILE A 123 -1.81 15.52 -0.38
CA ILE A 123 -2.58 15.00 0.75
C ILE A 123 -2.78 16.08 1.82
N GLN A 124 -3.93 16.01 2.50
CA GLN A 124 -4.21 16.86 3.64
C GLN A 124 -4.54 16.02 4.88
N LEU A 125 -3.66 16.08 5.88
CA LEU A 125 -3.83 15.38 7.15
C LEU A 125 -4.62 16.21 8.16
N VAL A 126 -5.22 15.54 9.14
CA VAL A 126 -5.96 16.16 10.24
C VAL A 126 -5.30 15.80 11.56
N PHE A 127 -4.97 16.80 12.37
CA PHE A 127 -4.43 16.56 13.71
C PHE A 127 -5.38 15.74 14.57
N GLY A 128 -4.85 14.74 15.27
CA GLY A 128 -5.62 13.81 16.09
C GLY A 128 -6.32 12.70 15.31
N GLN A 129 -6.06 12.54 14.01
CA GLN A 129 -6.63 11.48 13.18
C GLN A 129 -5.55 10.64 12.50
N THR A 130 -5.91 9.39 12.21
CA THR A 130 -5.15 8.49 11.33
C THR A 130 -5.97 8.25 10.08
N LEU A 131 -5.45 8.69 8.94
CA LEU A 131 -6.16 8.70 7.67
C LEU A 131 -5.53 7.75 6.66
N SER A 132 -6.31 7.34 5.67
CA SER A 132 -5.82 6.62 4.49
C SER A 132 -6.14 7.41 3.23
N PHE A 133 -5.17 7.49 2.32
CA PHE A 133 -5.26 8.29 1.10
C PHE A 133 -5.11 7.38 -0.11
N ASP A 134 -6.18 7.23 -0.90
CA ASP A 134 -6.16 6.50 -2.17
C ASP A 134 -6.21 7.46 -3.36
N ARG A 135 -5.29 7.33 -4.32
CA ARG A 135 -5.26 8.17 -5.52
C ARG A 135 -6.58 8.11 -6.30
N HIS A 136 -7.34 7.01 -6.28
CA HIS A 136 -8.56 6.94 -7.08
C HIS A 136 -9.59 8.04 -6.76
N ARG A 137 -9.42 8.75 -5.64
CA ARG A 137 -10.24 9.87 -5.19
C ARG A 137 -9.58 11.25 -5.43
N GLU A 138 -8.41 11.30 -6.06
CA GLU A 138 -7.67 12.53 -6.31
C GLU A 138 -8.29 13.31 -7.47
N ASP A 139 -8.95 14.41 -7.14
CA ASP A 139 -9.43 15.40 -8.11
C ASP A 139 -8.33 16.45 -8.38
N ARG A 140 -8.17 16.86 -9.64
CA ARG A 140 -7.13 17.83 -10.00
C ARG A 140 -7.36 19.18 -9.33
N GLY A 141 -6.33 19.68 -8.65
CA GLY A 141 -6.30 21.03 -8.08
C GLY A 141 -6.88 21.15 -6.67
N GLN A 142 -7.21 20.05 -5.99
CA GLN A 142 -7.67 20.05 -4.60
C GLN A 142 -6.85 19.07 -3.75
N PRO A 143 -6.68 19.33 -2.44
CA PRO A 143 -6.03 18.38 -1.55
C PRO A 143 -6.88 17.12 -1.39
N LEU A 144 -6.25 15.95 -1.50
CA LEU A 144 -6.92 14.68 -1.22
C LEU A 144 -7.23 14.58 0.28
N GLN A 145 -8.51 14.48 0.60
CA GLN A 145 -8.99 14.22 1.95
C GLN A 145 -9.00 12.72 2.22
N GLY A 146 -8.45 12.31 3.35
CA GLY A 146 -8.30 10.89 3.67
C GLY A 146 -9.55 10.27 4.30
N ASP A 147 -9.64 8.95 4.19
CA ASP A 147 -10.66 8.16 4.89
C ASP A 147 -10.13 7.76 6.27
N ASN A 148 -10.95 7.94 7.29
CA ASN A 148 -10.63 7.47 8.63
C ASN A 148 -10.79 5.94 8.76
N ALA A 149 -10.45 5.38 9.92
CA ALA A 149 -10.59 3.94 10.19
C ALA A 149 -12.03 3.39 10.03
N GLN A 150 -13.04 4.26 10.00
CA GLN A 150 -14.44 3.90 9.76
C GLN A 150 -14.83 4.00 8.27
N GLY A 151 -13.88 4.26 7.38
CA GLY A 151 -14.11 4.39 5.93
C GLY A 151 -14.89 5.64 5.53
N ARG A 152 -14.98 6.65 6.41
CA ARG A 152 -15.65 7.91 6.13
C ARG A 152 -14.62 8.95 5.70
N ALA A 153 -14.85 9.55 4.52
CA ALA A 153 -14.07 10.68 4.05
C ALA A 153 -14.19 11.83 5.06
N VAL A 154 -13.05 12.32 5.53
CA VAL A 154 -12.98 13.44 6.47
C VAL A 154 -13.09 14.76 5.73
N ALA A 155 -14.14 14.88 4.92
CA ALA A 155 -14.51 16.14 4.27
C ALA A 155 -14.63 17.24 5.32
N ALA A 156 -14.13 18.44 4.99
CA ALA A 156 -14.35 19.66 5.74
C ALA A 156 -15.81 19.71 6.22
N THR A 157 -15.95 19.89 7.53
CA THR A 157 -17.19 19.82 8.28
C THR A 157 -18.29 20.61 7.58
N ASP A 158 -19.25 19.91 6.95
CA ASP A 158 -20.58 20.47 6.77
C ASP A 158 -21.10 20.76 8.17
N SER A 159 -21.24 22.05 8.46
CA SER A 159 -21.90 22.55 9.64
C SER A 159 -23.37 22.14 9.57
N SER A 160 -23.74 21.08 10.27
CA SER A 160 -25.13 20.80 10.61
C SER A 160 -25.15 20.45 12.10
N GLY A 161 -25.60 21.44 12.87
CA GLY A 161 -25.56 21.45 14.32
C GLY A 161 -26.48 20.42 14.98
N GLY A 162 -26.04 19.99 16.16
CA GLY A 162 -26.83 19.29 17.16
C GLY A 162 -26.21 19.54 18.52
N ASN A 163 -26.90 20.30 19.36
CA ASN A 163 -26.44 20.92 20.59
C ASN A 163 -26.48 19.94 21.80
N SER A 164 -25.34 19.82 22.51
CA SER A 164 -25.17 19.58 23.97
C SER A 164 -25.68 18.29 24.66
N PRO A 165 -25.29 18.00 25.93
CA PRO A 165 -23.95 18.04 26.54
C PRO A 165 -23.63 16.80 27.44
N GLY A 166 -22.36 16.64 27.81
CA GLY A 166 -21.91 16.17 29.14
C GLY A 166 -22.34 14.78 29.64
N GLY A 167 -21.41 13.81 29.62
CA GLY A 167 -21.53 12.57 30.39
C GLY A 167 -20.20 11.82 30.43
N ALA A 168 -19.39 12.08 31.44
CA ALA A 168 -18.28 11.20 31.79
C ALA A 168 -18.84 9.82 32.14
N VAL A 169 -18.41 8.77 31.42
CA VAL A 169 -18.57 7.39 31.90
C VAL A 169 -17.30 6.60 31.62
N THR A 170 -16.75 6.15 32.74
CA THR A 170 -15.67 5.21 32.99
C THR A 170 -15.71 3.93 32.13
N LEU A 171 -14.52 3.39 31.83
CA LEU A 171 -14.32 2.04 31.30
C LEU A 171 -15.04 0.98 32.17
N PRO A 172 -15.34 -0.18 31.57
CA PRO A 172 -14.92 -1.41 32.24
C PRO A 172 -14.09 -2.33 31.35
N LEU A 173 -13.20 -3.02 32.05
CA LEU A 173 -12.32 -4.11 31.67
C LEU A 173 -13.11 -5.44 31.68
N ALA A 174 -12.81 -6.31 30.71
CA ALA A 174 -12.98 -7.78 30.65
C ALA A 174 -14.34 -8.43 31.01
N GLY A 175 -14.80 -9.33 30.14
CA GLY A 175 -15.85 -10.30 30.49
C GLY A 175 -16.49 -11.00 29.30
N ASP A 176 -15.91 -12.14 28.95
CA ASP A 176 -16.55 -13.37 28.45
C ASP A 176 -17.24 -13.49 27.08
N VAL A 177 -17.02 -14.71 26.57
CA VAL A 177 -17.30 -15.31 25.27
C VAL A 177 -18.69 -15.94 25.26
N ALA A 178 -19.39 -15.88 24.12
CA ALA A 178 -20.40 -16.88 23.74
C ALA A 178 -20.56 -16.96 22.19
N PRO A 179 -20.96 -18.12 21.62
CA PRO A 179 -20.52 -18.61 20.30
C PRO A 179 -21.48 -18.30 19.13
N PRO A 180 -21.05 -18.49 17.86
CA PRO A 180 -21.92 -18.45 16.70
C PRO A 180 -22.74 -19.74 16.52
N ALA A 181 -24.03 -19.58 16.23
CA ALA A 181 -24.97 -20.64 15.87
C ALA A 181 -24.70 -21.23 14.45
N PRO A 182 -25.15 -22.46 14.14
CA PRO A 182 -24.64 -23.25 13.02
C PRO A 182 -25.41 -23.11 11.70
N ALA A 183 -24.76 -23.69 10.69
CA ALA A 183 -25.02 -23.74 9.26
C ALA A 183 -26.43 -24.17 8.79
N SER A 184 -26.75 -23.79 7.56
CA SER A 184 -27.59 -24.61 6.68
C SER A 184 -26.87 -24.84 5.36
N ALA A 185 -26.81 -26.12 4.97
CA ALA A 185 -26.20 -26.64 3.78
C ALA A 185 -27.19 -26.65 2.61
N ALA A 186 -26.71 -26.43 1.40
CA ALA A 186 -27.32 -26.96 0.19
C ALA A 186 -26.22 -27.37 -0.80
N ALA A 187 -26.39 -28.58 -1.33
CA ALA A 187 -25.42 -29.41 -2.06
C ALA A 187 -25.44 -29.12 -3.59
N PRO A 188 -24.60 -29.80 -4.40
CA PRO A 188 -24.01 -29.28 -5.65
C PRO A 188 -24.62 -29.83 -6.96
N ALA A 189 -24.38 -29.13 -8.08
CA ALA A 189 -24.17 -29.61 -9.45
C ALA A 189 -24.04 -28.39 -10.40
N GLY A 190 -23.16 -28.33 -11.41
CA GLY A 190 -22.36 -29.37 -12.02
C GLY A 190 -21.27 -28.84 -12.96
N ASN A 191 -20.60 -29.80 -13.57
CA ASN A 191 -19.41 -29.68 -14.42
C ASN A 191 -19.62 -28.81 -15.66
N ALA A 192 -18.68 -27.91 -15.92
CA ALA A 192 -18.30 -27.52 -17.27
C ALA A 192 -16.76 -27.48 -17.33
N ALA A 193 -16.22 -28.40 -18.11
CA ALA A 193 -14.80 -28.51 -18.39
C ALA A 193 -14.34 -27.27 -19.18
N ALA A 194 -13.30 -26.58 -18.68
CA ALA A 194 -12.49 -25.67 -19.48
C ALA A 194 -11.03 -26.08 -19.34
N THR A 195 -10.46 -26.31 -20.51
CA THR A 195 -9.19 -26.90 -20.92
C THR A 195 -7.96 -26.42 -20.15
N VAL A 196 -7.10 -27.39 -19.84
CA VAL A 196 -5.73 -27.26 -19.32
C VAL A 196 -4.84 -26.50 -20.30
N ALA A 197 -4.08 -25.52 -19.81
CA ALA A 197 -2.87 -25.02 -20.46
C ALA A 197 -1.65 -25.30 -19.54
N PRO A 198 -0.50 -25.76 -20.07
CA PRO A 198 0.63 -26.22 -19.27
C PRO A 198 1.53 -25.07 -18.78
N ALA A 199 2.29 -25.40 -17.74
CA ALA A 199 3.15 -24.54 -16.94
C ALA A 199 4.24 -23.76 -17.72
N GLY A 200 4.47 -22.52 -17.29
CA GLY A 200 5.75 -21.81 -17.48
C GLY A 200 6.58 -21.86 -16.18
N PRO A 201 7.92 -21.95 -16.24
CA PRO A 201 8.76 -22.20 -15.08
C PRO A 201 9.06 -20.93 -14.25
N ALA A 202 8.99 -21.13 -12.93
CA ALA A 202 9.76 -20.49 -11.84
C ALA A 202 10.32 -19.06 -12.00
N MET A 203 9.80 -18.13 -11.19
CA MET A 203 10.62 -17.15 -10.48
C MET A 203 10.15 -17.01 -9.01
N SER A 204 10.98 -17.53 -8.09
CA SER A 204 11.04 -17.25 -6.64
C SER A 204 9.80 -17.60 -5.78
N THR A 205 9.32 -18.85 -5.69
CA THR A 205 9.83 -20.05 -4.97
C THR A 205 10.13 -19.89 -3.47
N GLU A 206 9.23 -19.31 -2.68
CA GLU A 206 8.89 -20.05 -1.45
C GLU A 206 7.95 -21.17 -1.86
N SER A 207 8.41 -22.41 -1.73
CA SER A 207 7.57 -23.58 -1.94
C SER A 207 6.32 -23.44 -1.08
N ALA A 208 5.15 -23.89 -1.56
CA ALA A 208 3.92 -23.88 -0.76
C ALA A 208 4.14 -24.53 0.63
N MET A 209 5.07 -25.49 0.71
CA MET A 209 5.58 -26.08 1.93
C MET A 209 6.25 -25.08 2.89
N THR A 210 7.10 -24.16 2.41
CA THR A 210 7.77 -23.15 3.26
C THR A 210 6.77 -22.18 3.86
N ARG A 211 5.76 -21.76 3.08
CA ARG A 211 4.66 -20.93 3.59
C ARG A 211 3.80 -21.67 4.60
N ALA A 212 3.49 -22.93 4.32
CA ALA A 212 2.76 -23.77 5.26
C ALA A 212 3.56 -23.97 6.57
N GLN A 213 4.90 -24.10 6.49
CA GLN A 213 5.78 -24.17 7.66
C GLN A 213 5.71 -22.89 8.49
N GLY A 214 5.76 -21.70 7.87
CA GLY A 214 5.62 -20.43 8.59
C GLY A 214 4.29 -20.31 9.34
N ILE A 215 3.20 -20.76 8.72
CA ILE A 215 1.87 -20.78 9.36
C ILE A 215 1.83 -21.77 10.52
N SER A 216 2.39 -22.97 10.35
CA SER A 216 2.49 -23.97 11.41
C SER A 216 3.25 -23.45 12.64
N THR A 217 4.40 -22.80 12.42
CA THR A 217 5.19 -22.21 13.50
C THR A 217 4.45 -21.09 14.22
N GLY A 218 3.73 -20.23 13.49
CA GLY A 218 2.89 -19.18 14.09
C GLY A 218 1.74 -19.72 14.93
N LEU A 219 1.23 -20.91 14.61
CA LEU A 219 0.18 -21.61 15.35
C LEU A 219 0.71 -22.50 16.49
N SER A 220 2.02 -22.44 16.80
CA SER A 220 2.67 -23.34 17.76
C SER A 220 2.47 -24.83 17.42
N CYS A 221 2.48 -25.13 16.12
CA CYS A 221 2.43 -26.49 15.60
C CYS A 221 3.80 -26.92 15.07
N GLY A 222 4.00 -28.24 14.98
CA GLY A 222 5.26 -28.86 14.62
C GLY A 222 5.56 -28.85 13.12
N ALA A 223 6.41 -29.78 12.69
CA ALA A 223 6.79 -29.91 11.29
C ALA A 223 5.59 -30.24 10.40
N VAL A 224 5.52 -29.55 9.26
CA VAL A 224 4.45 -29.70 8.28
C VAL A 224 4.70 -30.91 7.40
N GLN A 225 3.69 -31.77 7.27
CA GLN A 225 3.66 -32.92 6.37
C GLN A 225 2.83 -32.61 5.12
N ALA A 226 3.37 -32.87 3.93
CA ALA A 226 2.66 -32.69 2.67
C ALA A 226 1.65 -33.83 2.44
N ARG A 227 0.38 -33.47 2.19
CA ARG A 227 -0.68 -34.39 1.76
C ARG A 227 -0.90 -34.32 0.25
N SER A 228 -0.66 -33.16 -0.36
CA SER A 228 -0.61 -32.96 -1.80
C SER A 228 0.35 -31.82 -2.16
N ALA A 229 0.42 -31.43 -3.45
CA ALA A 229 1.18 -30.27 -3.90
C ALA A 229 0.71 -28.93 -3.27
N THR A 230 -0.54 -28.88 -2.81
CA THR A 230 -1.19 -27.67 -2.28
C THR A 230 -1.79 -27.86 -0.89
N ARG A 231 -1.82 -29.08 -0.33
CA ARG A 231 -2.39 -29.36 0.98
C ARG A 231 -1.35 -29.93 1.93
N PHE A 232 -1.33 -29.40 3.15
CA PHE A 232 -0.38 -29.76 4.18
C PHE A 232 -1.06 -29.96 5.53
N THR A 233 -0.46 -30.73 6.42
CA THR A 233 -0.96 -30.98 7.78
C THR A 233 0.15 -30.89 8.82
N ALA A 234 -0.11 -30.36 10.01
CA ALA A 234 0.84 -30.36 11.13
C ALA A 234 0.14 -30.65 12.47
N SER A 235 0.84 -31.33 13.38
CA SER A 235 0.36 -31.58 14.75
C SER A 235 0.73 -30.42 15.67
N CYS A 236 -0.22 -29.95 16.46
CA CYS A 236 -0.04 -28.86 17.40
C CYS A 236 0.17 -29.39 18.82
N THR A 237 0.84 -28.61 19.67
CA THR A 237 1.18 -29.01 21.05
C THR A 237 -0.06 -29.37 21.89
N GLY A 238 -1.24 -28.85 21.52
CA GLY A 238 -2.52 -29.18 22.15
C GLY A 238 -3.19 -30.47 21.67
N GLY A 239 -2.54 -31.29 20.84
CA GLY A 239 -3.09 -32.55 20.30
C GLY A 239 -3.99 -32.38 19.06
N SER A 240 -4.39 -31.15 18.72
CA SER A 240 -5.10 -30.83 17.48
C SER A 240 -4.17 -30.91 16.26
N THR A 241 -4.71 -31.29 15.10
CA THR A 241 -3.99 -31.23 13.82
C THR A 241 -4.50 -30.05 13.02
N VAL A 242 -3.62 -29.25 12.43
CA VAL A 242 -4.00 -28.17 11.51
C VAL A 242 -3.85 -28.63 10.06
N GLN A 243 -4.83 -28.34 9.21
CA GLN A 243 -4.75 -28.49 7.76
C GLN A 243 -4.53 -27.12 7.10
N ILE A 244 -3.53 -27.04 6.23
CA ILE A 244 -3.12 -25.82 5.52
C ILE A 244 -3.26 -26.08 4.02
N ASP A 245 -4.20 -25.39 3.40
CA ASP A 245 -4.43 -25.42 1.95
C ASP A 245 -3.86 -24.15 1.31
N CYS A 246 -2.98 -24.32 0.33
CA CYS A 246 -2.28 -23.26 -0.38
C CYS A 246 -2.70 -23.21 -1.85
N ALA A 247 -3.29 -22.08 -2.28
CA ALA A 247 -3.60 -21.79 -3.66
C ALA A 247 -2.78 -20.58 -4.13
N GLY A 248 -1.79 -20.83 -5.00
CA GLY A 248 -0.87 -19.80 -5.50
C GLY A 248 -0.07 -19.13 -4.36
N PHE A 249 -0.43 -17.88 -4.05
CA PHE A 249 0.22 -17.06 -3.00
C PHE A 249 -0.58 -16.95 -1.70
N ARG A 250 -1.68 -17.70 -1.56
CA ARG A 250 -2.54 -17.69 -0.38
C ARG A 250 -2.52 -19.07 0.26
N CYS A 251 -2.40 -19.10 1.57
CA CYS A 251 -2.54 -20.32 2.36
C CYS A 251 -3.57 -20.04 3.46
N SER A 252 -4.50 -20.97 3.65
CA SER A 252 -5.51 -20.93 4.71
C SER A 252 -5.32 -22.11 5.63
N ALA A 253 -5.25 -21.85 6.94
CA ALA A 253 -5.25 -22.87 7.97
C ALA A 253 -6.68 -23.15 8.43
N SER A 254 -7.00 -24.42 8.61
CA SER A 254 -8.26 -24.92 9.14
C SER A 254 -7.97 -26.02 10.16
N PHE A 255 -8.73 -26.05 11.26
CA PHE A 255 -8.70 -27.11 12.24
C PHE A 255 -9.92 -28.01 11.98
N PRO A 256 -9.71 -29.29 11.62
CA PRO A 256 -10.79 -30.27 11.54
C PRO A 256 -11.34 -30.64 12.93
#